data_AF-A0A521YAL2-F1
#
_entry.id   AF-A0A521YAL2-F1
#
_cell.length_a   1.000
_cell.length_b   1.000
_cell.length_c   1.000
_cell.angle_alpha   90.00
_cell.angle_beta   90.00
_cell.angle_gamma   90.00
#
_symmetry.space_group_name_H-M   'P 1'
#
loop_
_entity.id
_entity.type
_entity.pdbx_description
1 polymer ?
#
loop_
_entity_poly.entity_id
_entity_poly.type
_entity_poly.pdbx_seq_one_letter_code
_entity_poly.pdbx_strand_id
1 'polypeptide(L)'
;MQPDGLVSLRLGEHVRVAGTGWTVTFREVIEDSRCRPEVQCIWAGQIVVRLVGDHADGRVAALVLAMPAGSLGSGLLGDLRVEAQVETGSPGSTYVLSLRAGVPQPASPSNLSGVRGRVTIGPMCPVVREDVPCPDRPYQALLTVRDAAGREVARVESAADGTYSIPLGPGSYVLTPQPPAGGVMPRAAPQPFEVRVLLWSTVDVAFDSGIR
;
A
#
# COMPACT_ATOMS: atom_id res chain seq x y z
N MET A 1 15.45 13.84 -11.06
CA MET A 1 14.11 13.57 -10.49
C MET A 1 14.26 13.10 -9.05
N GLN A 2 13.35 13.47 -8.15
CA GLN A 2 13.31 12.90 -6.79
C GLN A 2 12.99 11.39 -6.86
N PRO A 3 13.54 10.56 -5.96
CA PRO A 3 13.16 9.15 -5.91
C PRO A 3 11.63 9.03 -5.78
N ASP A 4 11.04 8.07 -6.50
CA ASP A 4 9.60 7.80 -6.55
C ASP A 4 8.70 8.92 -7.11
N GLY A 5 9.26 9.95 -7.75
CA GLY A 5 8.44 10.87 -8.55
C GLY A 5 7.79 10.16 -9.76
N LEU A 6 7.05 10.89 -10.59
CA LEU A 6 6.73 10.47 -11.96
C LEU A 6 7.44 11.39 -12.95
N VAL A 7 8.07 10.83 -13.99
CA VAL A 7 8.69 11.60 -15.08
C VAL A 7 8.36 10.96 -16.42
N SER A 8 8.03 11.78 -17.41
CA SER A 8 7.83 11.34 -18.79
C SER A 8 9.16 11.42 -19.56
N LEU A 9 9.53 10.33 -20.23
CA LEU A 9 10.73 10.21 -21.05
C LEU A 9 10.35 9.91 -22.48
N ARG A 10 10.92 10.65 -23.44
CA ARG A 10 10.87 10.27 -24.84
C ARG A 10 11.90 9.19 -25.14
N LEU A 11 11.71 8.49 -26.25
CA LEU A 11 12.71 7.55 -26.75
C LEU A 11 14.08 8.23 -26.91
N GLY A 12 15.11 7.68 -26.27
CA GLY A 12 16.47 8.21 -26.21
C GLY A 12 16.73 9.21 -25.07
N GLU A 13 15.69 9.71 -24.40
CA GLU A 13 15.85 10.56 -23.22
C GLU A 13 16.25 9.75 -21.99
N HIS A 14 16.86 10.46 -21.04
CA HIS A 14 17.34 9.89 -19.80
C HIS A 14 17.00 10.79 -18.61
N VAL A 15 16.91 10.19 -17.43
CA VAL A 15 16.69 10.89 -16.17
C VAL A 15 17.65 10.37 -15.11
N ARG A 16 18.28 11.30 -14.40
CA ARG A 16 19.01 10.99 -13.17
C ARG A 16 18.04 10.85 -12.02
N VAL A 17 18.12 9.71 -11.32
CA VAL A 17 17.36 9.45 -10.10
C VAL A 17 18.19 9.97 -8.91
N ALA A 18 17.70 11.02 -8.26
CA ALA A 18 18.45 11.68 -7.19
C ALA A 18 18.65 10.73 -6.00
N GLY A 19 19.85 10.77 -5.41
CA GLY A 19 20.19 9.96 -4.23
C GLY A 19 20.52 8.50 -4.51
N THR A 20 20.45 8.02 -5.75
CA THR A 20 20.72 6.60 -6.08
C THR A 20 21.94 6.39 -6.97
N GLY A 21 22.50 7.45 -7.54
CA GLY A 21 23.64 7.35 -8.47
C GLY A 21 23.28 6.85 -9.87
N TRP A 22 22.04 6.44 -10.12
CA TRP A 22 21.59 5.92 -11.40
C TRP A 22 21.09 7.01 -12.35
N THR A 23 21.45 6.85 -13.62
CA THR A 23 20.83 7.55 -14.76
C THR A 23 20.12 6.52 -15.61
N VAL A 24 18.80 6.62 -15.73
CA VAL A 24 17.96 5.68 -16.49
C VAL A 24 17.65 6.27 -17.85
N THR A 25 17.86 5.50 -18.91
CA THR A 25 17.65 5.87 -20.31
C THR A 25 16.57 4.99 -20.93
N PHE A 26 15.57 5.61 -21.57
CA PHE A 26 14.63 4.88 -22.42
C PHE A 26 15.29 4.58 -23.76
N ARG A 27 15.86 3.38 -23.89
CA ARG A 27 16.81 3.08 -24.96
C ARG A 27 16.11 2.73 -26.27
N GLU A 28 15.19 1.77 -26.23
CA GLU A 28 14.54 1.26 -27.44
C GLU A 28 13.16 0.65 -27.13
N VAL A 29 12.32 0.61 -28.16
CA VAL A 29 11.12 -0.23 -28.19
C VAL A 29 11.50 -1.52 -28.92
N ILE A 30 11.47 -2.64 -28.22
CA ILE A 30 11.83 -3.97 -28.74
C ILE A 30 10.67 -4.52 -29.58
N GLU A 31 9.45 -4.39 -29.09
CA GLU A 31 8.24 -4.85 -29.77
C GLU A 31 7.10 -3.85 -29.48
N ASP A 32 6.32 -3.50 -30.50
CA ASP A 32 5.03 -2.83 -30.30
C ASP A 32 3.94 -3.55 -31.11
N SER A 33 3.27 -4.48 -30.45
CA SER A 33 2.11 -5.20 -30.99
C SER A 33 0.78 -4.61 -30.55
N ARG A 34 0.77 -3.40 -29.96
CA ARG A 34 -0.45 -2.76 -29.44
C ARG A 34 -1.45 -2.44 -30.55
N CYS A 35 -2.71 -2.64 -30.22
CA CYS A 35 -3.84 -2.37 -31.10
C CYS A 35 -4.15 -0.88 -31.14
N ARG A 36 -4.37 -0.34 -32.34
CA ARG A 36 -4.90 1.03 -32.46
C ARG A 36 -6.33 1.06 -31.92
N PRO A 37 -6.78 2.18 -31.32
CA PRO A 37 -8.15 2.31 -30.82
C PRO A 37 -9.23 2.16 -31.91
N GLU A 38 -8.87 2.32 -33.18
CA GLU A 38 -9.75 2.22 -34.35
C GLU A 38 -9.90 0.80 -34.92
N VAL A 39 -9.23 -0.21 -34.35
CA VAL A 39 -9.30 -1.60 -34.82
C VAL A 39 -9.75 -2.56 -33.71
N GLN A 40 -10.69 -3.44 -34.06
CA GLN A 40 -11.16 -4.51 -33.19
C GLN A 40 -10.12 -5.64 -33.18
N CYS A 41 -9.25 -5.64 -32.18
CA CYS A 41 -8.27 -6.69 -32.03
C CYS A 41 -8.84 -7.96 -31.41
N ILE A 42 -8.32 -9.10 -31.84
CA ILE A 42 -8.64 -10.43 -31.29
C ILE A 42 -7.86 -10.69 -29.99
N TRP A 43 -6.68 -10.07 -29.81
CA TRP A 43 -5.81 -10.22 -28.65
C TRP A 43 -5.32 -8.85 -28.15
N ALA A 44 -5.19 -8.68 -26.82
CA ALA A 44 -4.59 -7.47 -26.24
C ALA A 44 -3.08 -7.49 -26.51
N GLY A 45 -2.63 -6.76 -27.53
CA GLY A 45 -1.21 -6.61 -27.84
C GLY A 45 -0.40 -5.97 -26.70
N GLN A 46 0.92 -6.09 -26.78
CA GLN A 46 1.85 -5.58 -25.77
C GLN A 46 2.90 -4.68 -26.40
N ILE A 47 3.49 -3.81 -25.58
CA ILE A 47 4.71 -3.10 -25.93
C ILE A 47 5.83 -3.55 -25.02
N VAL A 48 6.94 -3.93 -25.63
CA VAL A 48 8.15 -4.36 -24.94
C VAL A 48 9.20 -3.27 -25.13
N VAL A 49 9.70 -2.70 -24.04
CA VAL A 49 10.72 -1.63 -24.07
C VAL A 49 11.98 -2.07 -23.35
N ARG A 50 13.12 -1.48 -23.75
CA ARG A 50 14.37 -1.58 -23.01
C ARG A 50 14.69 -0.28 -22.30
N LEU A 51 14.95 -0.40 -21.02
CA LEU A 51 15.60 0.61 -20.21
C LEU A 51 17.04 0.20 -19.96
N VAL A 52 17.97 1.15 -20.07
CA VAL A 52 19.37 0.97 -19.69
C VAL A 52 19.65 1.98 -18.60
N GLY A 53 20.37 1.59 -17.57
CA GLY A 53 20.87 2.53 -16.59
C GLY A 53 22.35 2.43 -16.37
N ASP A 54 22.94 3.59 -16.20
CA ASP A 54 24.35 3.82 -15.92
C ASP A 54 24.46 4.37 -14.51
N HIS A 55 25.25 3.72 -13.67
CA HIS A 55 25.50 4.14 -12.30
C HIS A 55 26.82 4.92 -12.21
N ALA A 56 26.90 5.85 -11.27
CA ALA A 56 28.07 6.72 -11.07
C ALA A 56 29.38 5.98 -10.75
N ASP A 57 29.31 4.74 -10.26
CA ASP A 57 30.48 3.87 -10.00
C ASP A 57 30.92 3.05 -11.23
N GLY A 58 30.24 3.21 -12.37
CA GLY A 58 30.52 2.46 -13.60
C GLY A 58 29.70 1.18 -13.80
N ARG A 59 28.80 0.81 -12.87
CA ARG A 59 27.84 -0.28 -13.10
C ARG A 59 26.87 0.08 -14.22
N VAL A 60 26.53 -0.90 -15.05
CA VAL A 60 25.51 -0.79 -16.10
C VAL A 60 24.49 -1.89 -15.91
N ALA A 61 23.21 -1.56 -16.03
CA ALA A 61 22.12 -2.52 -15.94
C ALA A 61 21.10 -2.29 -17.06
N ALA A 62 20.45 -3.36 -17.50
CA ALA A 62 19.38 -3.31 -18.48
C ALA A 62 18.12 -3.98 -17.93
N LEU A 63 16.97 -3.36 -18.17
CA LEU A 63 15.67 -3.86 -17.79
C LEU A 63 14.76 -3.88 -19.02
N VAL A 64 14.15 -5.04 -19.29
CA VAL A 64 13.15 -5.19 -20.33
C VAL A 64 11.77 -5.27 -19.69
N LEU A 65 10.87 -4.37 -20.08
CA LEU A 65 9.50 -4.33 -19.57
C LEU A 65 8.53 -4.67 -20.69
N ALA A 66 7.75 -5.74 -20.48
CA ALA A 66 6.58 -6.04 -21.29
C ALA A 66 5.35 -5.42 -20.63
N MET A 67 4.65 -4.58 -21.38
CA MET A 67 3.48 -3.83 -20.91
C MET A 67 2.30 -4.13 -21.82
N PRO A 68 1.26 -4.83 -21.33
CA PRO A 68 -0.01 -4.91 -22.02
C PRO A 68 -0.61 -3.51 -22.23
N ALA A 69 -1.44 -3.35 -23.25
CA ALA A 69 -2.10 -2.07 -23.52
C ALA A 69 -2.85 -1.54 -22.27
N GLY A 70 -2.53 -0.31 -21.86
CA GLY A 70 -3.12 0.33 -20.67
C GLY A 70 -2.59 -0.15 -19.32
N SER A 71 -1.61 -1.05 -19.29
CA SER A 71 -1.00 -1.57 -18.06
C SER A 71 0.39 -0.99 -17.79
N LEU A 72 0.77 -0.96 -16.51
CA LEU A 72 2.13 -0.64 -16.07
C LEU A 72 3.03 -1.88 -16.14
N GLY A 73 4.30 -1.69 -16.49
CA GLY A 73 5.36 -2.69 -16.38
C GLY A 73 6.24 -2.34 -15.20
N SER A 74 6.74 -3.35 -14.47
CA SER A 74 7.66 -3.10 -13.36
C SER A 74 8.79 -4.12 -13.33
N GLY A 75 9.94 -3.70 -12.80
CA GLY A 75 11.12 -4.56 -12.65
C GLY A 75 12.27 -3.88 -11.93
N LEU A 76 13.41 -4.56 -11.87
CA LEU A 76 14.64 -4.05 -11.26
C LEU A 76 15.66 -3.69 -12.33
N LEU A 77 16.20 -2.47 -12.23
CA LEU A 77 17.34 -2.01 -13.01
C LEU A 77 18.52 -1.87 -12.05
N GLY A 78 19.39 -2.88 -12.01
CA GLY A 78 20.40 -2.98 -10.97
C GLY A 78 19.75 -3.13 -9.60
N ASP A 79 19.98 -2.16 -8.71
CA ASP A 79 19.35 -2.05 -7.39
C ASP A 79 18.23 -1.00 -7.35
N LEU A 80 17.70 -0.55 -8.51
CA LEU A 80 16.62 0.43 -8.62
C LEU A 80 15.31 -0.26 -9.00
N ARG A 81 14.21 0.00 -8.28
CA ARG A 81 12.87 -0.41 -8.72
C ARG A 81 12.37 0.59 -9.73
N VAL A 82 11.92 0.08 -10.87
CA VAL A 82 11.40 0.87 -11.97
C VAL A 82 9.99 0.40 -12.30
N GLU A 83 9.08 1.36 -12.38
CA GLU A 83 7.72 1.20 -12.87
C GLU A 83 7.52 2.14 -14.05
N ALA A 84 6.97 1.63 -15.14
CA ALA A 84 6.79 2.42 -16.34
C ALA A 84 5.47 2.11 -17.05
N GLN A 85 4.93 3.09 -17.75
CA GLN A 85 3.76 2.96 -18.60
C GLN A 85 3.97 3.81 -19.86
N VAL A 86 3.56 3.27 -21.00
CA VAL A 86 3.60 4.03 -22.25
C VAL A 86 2.38 4.94 -22.30
N GLU A 87 2.60 6.26 -22.23
CA GLU A 87 1.54 7.28 -22.32
C GLU A 87 1.01 7.38 -23.74
N THR A 88 1.95 7.49 -24.68
CA THR A 88 1.68 7.64 -26.10
C THR A 88 2.79 6.98 -26.89
N GLY A 89 2.42 6.39 -28.02
CA GLY A 89 3.33 5.71 -28.92
C GLY A 89 2.52 4.88 -29.87
N SER A 90 2.85 4.96 -31.14
CA SER A 90 2.31 4.17 -32.22
C SER A 90 3.39 4.10 -33.29
N PRO A 91 3.38 3.09 -34.17
CA PRO A 91 4.32 3.06 -35.28
C PRO A 91 4.20 4.36 -36.11
N GLY A 92 5.24 5.20 -36.07
CA GLY A 92 5.30 6.52 -36.73
C GLY A 92 5.14 7.75 -35.82
N SER A 93 4.89 7.58 -34.51
CA SER A 93 4.90 8.67 -33.52
C SER A 93 6.06 8.52 -32.52
N THR A 94 6.39 9.61 -31.82
CA THR A 94 7.42 9.58 -30.76
C THR A 94 6.86 8.83 -29.54
N TYR A 95 7.54 7.79 -29.09
CA TYR A 95 7.18 7.08 -27.86
C TYR A 95 7.48 7.93 -26.63
N VAL A 96 6.48 8.03 -25.74
CA VAL A 96 6.60 8.68 -24.43
C VAL A 96 6.29 7.66 -23.35
N LEU A 97 7.22 7.53 -22.41
CA LEU A 97 7.17 6.60 -21.29
C LEU A 97 7.03 7.40 -19.99
N SER A 98 5.91 7.26 -19.27
CA SER A 98 5.89 7.63 -17.85
C SER A 98 6.76 6.64 -17.09
N LEU A 99 7.68 7.14 -16.30
CA LEU A 99 8.60 6.36 -15.49
C LEU A 99 8.58 6.86 -14.05
N ARG A 100 8.43 5.92 -13.13
CA ARG A 100 8.69 6.08 -11.70
C ARG A 100 9.87 5.18 -11.36
N ALA A 101 10.88 5.75 -10.73
CA ALA A 101 12.02 4.97 -10.28
C ALA A 101 12.49 5.43 -8.91
N GLY A 102 12.79 4.46 -8.07
CA GLY A 102 13.23 4.67 -6.70
C GLY A 102 14.06 3.49 -6.24
N VAL A 103 14.78 3.68 -5.13
CA VAL A 103 15.38 2.55 -4.43
C VAL A 103 14.23 1.59 -4.09
N PRO A 104 14.34 0.26 -4.29
CA PRO A 104 13.38 -0.69 -3.80
C PRO A 104 13.27 -0.44 -2.30
N GLN A 105 12.24 0.29 -1.93
CA GLN A 105 11.95 0.54 -0.55
C GLN A 105 11.67 -0.85 0.00
N PRO A 106 12.37 -1.32 1.06
CA PRO A 106 11.94 -2.53 1.73
C PRO A 106 10.45 -2.35 1.98
N ALA A 107 9.63 -3.29 1.50
CA ALA A 107 8.20 -3.28 1.76
C ALA A 107 8.07 -2.92 3.23
N SER A 108 7.44 -1.78 3.54
CA SER A 108 7.41 -1.26 4.90
C SER A 108 7.18 -2.43 5.84
N PRO A 109 8.00 -2.63 6.89
CA PRO A 109 7.85 -3.78 7.79
C PRO A 109 6.46 -3.85 8.44
N SER A 110 5.63 -2.82 8.23
CA SER A 110 4.19 -2.85 8.50
C SER A 110 3.51 -4.13 8.03
N ASN A 111 3.89 -4.77 6.92
CA ASN A 111 3.19 -6.02 6.55
C ASN A 111 3.67 -7.27 7.32
N LEU A 112 4.77 -7.18 8.07
CA LEU A 112 5.37 -8.29 8.82
C LEU A 112 5.20 -8.17 10.35
N SER A 113 4.86 -6.97 10.83
CA SER A 113 4.54 -6.69 12.24
C SER A 113 3.28 -5.85 12.33
N GLY A 114 2.63 -5.80 13.48
CA GLY A 114 1.40 -5.02 13.58
C GLY A 114 0.64 -5.24 14.87
N VAL A 115 -0.63 -4.84 14.85
CA VAL A 115 -1.59 -5.16 15.90
C VAL A 115 -2.78 -5.90 15.33
N ARG A 116 -3.31 -6.85 16.09
CA ARG A 116 -4.51 -7.60 15.76
C ARG A 116 -5.33 -7.83 17.02
N GLY A 117 -6.59 -8.19 16.85
CA GLY A 117 -7.43 -8.57 17.99
C GLY A 117 -8.87 -8.73 17.58
N ARG A 118 -9.74 -8.77 18.61
CA ARG A 118 -11.18 -8.81 18.44
C ARG A 118 -11.84 -7.63 19.16
N VAL A 119 -12.87 -7.11 18.53
CA VAL A 119 -13.77 -6.10 19.08
C VAL A 119 -15.06 -6.80 19.53
N THR A 120 -15.40 -6.63 20.79
CA THR A 120 -16.66 -7.08 21.38
C THR A 120 -17.46 -5.90 21.90
N ILE A 121 -18.75 -6.12 22.13
CA ILE A 121 -19.65 -5.20 22.80
C ILE A 121 -20.40 -5.95 23.91
N GLY A 122 -20.56 -5.29 25.07
CA GLY A 122 -21.16 -5.87 26.26
C GLY A 122 -21.50 -4.81 27.32
N PRO A 123 -22.35 -5.14 28.31
CA PRO A 123 -23.20 -6.32 28.38
C PRO A 123 -24.34 -6.26 27.34
N MET A 124 -24.96 -7.40 27.01
CA MET A 124 -26.06 -7.49 26.04
C MET A 124 -27.45 -7.67 26.67
N CYS A 125 -27.50 -7.78 27.99
CA CYS A 125 -28.71 -8.11 28.74
C CYS A 125 -28.98 -6.97 29.71
N PRO A 126 -30.24 -6.51 29.83
CA PRO A 126 -30.62 -5.47 30.79
C PRO A 126 -30.18 -5.78 32.22
N VAL A 127 -30.25 -7.04 32.66
CA VAL A 127 -29.78 -7.44 33.99
C VAL A 127 -28.93 -8.70 33.84
N VAL A 128 -27.68 -8.65 34.30
CA VAL A 128 -26.82 -9.82 34.40
C VAL A 128 -27.27 -10.65 35.61
N ARG A 129 -27.60 -11.92 35.39
CA ARG A 129 -27.92 -12.89 36.45
C ARG A 129 -26.88 -14.01 36.41
N GLU A 130 -26.45 -14.48 37.57
CA GLU A 130 -25.38 -15.49 37.70
C GLU A 130 -25.68 -16.80 36.95
N ASP A 131 -26.97 -17.18 36.87
CA ASP A 131 -27.44 -18.40 36.18
C ASP A 131 -27.90 -18.18 34.73
N VAL A 132 -27.85 -16.95 34.21
CA VAL A 132 -28.30 -16.63 32.84
C VAL A 132 -27.11 -16.11 32.04
N PRO A 133 -26.57 -16.90 31.08
CA PRO A 133 -25.44 -16.45 30.27
C PRO A 133 -25.75 -15.14 29.55
N CYS A 134 -24.92 -14.13 29.79
CA CYS A 134 -24.96 -12.87 29.06
C CYS A 134 -23.65 -12.66 28.30
N PRO A 135 -23.42 -13.40 27.21
CA PRO A 135 -22.18 -13.29 26.47
C PRO A 135 -22.12 -11.96 25.72
N ASP A 136 -20.93 -11.36 25.72
CA ASP A 136 -20.60 -10.28 24.81
C ASP A 136 -20.76 -10.73 23.36
N ARG A 137 -21.03 -9.78 22.46
CA ARG A 137 -21.16 -10.05 21.03
C ARG A 137 -19.99 -9.44 20.26
N PRO A 138 -19.58 -10.03 19.13
CA PRO A 138 -18.70 -9.35 18.20
C PRO A 138 -19.27 -8.00 17.78
N TYR A 139 -18.39 -7.03 17.59
CA TYR A 139 -18.80 -5.67 17.23
C TYR A 139 -17.96 -5.12 16.08
N GLN A 140 -18.64 -4.59 15.06
CA GLN A 140 -18.00 -3.84 14.00
C GLN A 140 -17.87 -2.38 14.42
N ALA A 141 -16.64 -1.88 14.50
CA ALA A 141 -16.33 -0.53 14.96
C ALA A 141 -15.18 0.09 14.17
N LEU A 142 -15.22 1.41 14.06
CA LEU A 142 -14.11 2.18 13.52
C LEU A 142 -13.02 2.32 14.59
N LEU A 143 -11.80 1.91 14.23
CA LEU A 143 -10.60 1.99 15.07
C LEU A 143 -9.60 2.96 14.43
N THR A 144 -9.03 3.83 15.25
CA THR A 144 -7.96 4.75 14.84
C THR A 144 -6.71 4.47 15.65
N VAL A 145 -5.54 4.51 15.01
CA VAL A 145 -4.25 4.31 15.69
C VAL A 145 -3.44 5.58 15.59
N ARG A 146 -2.91 6.03 16.73
CA ARG A 146 -2.00 7.17 16.79
C ARG A 146 -0.61 6.73 17.26
N ASP A 147 0.43 7.35 16.70
CA ASP A 147 1.81 7.15 17.15
C ASP A 147 2.12 7.95 18.44
N ALA A 148 3.33 7.78 18.97
CA ALA A 148 3.79 8.51 20.16
C ALA A 148 3.81 10.05 19.97
N ALA A 149 3.82 10.55 18.74
CA ALA A 149 3.71 11.99 18.43
C ALA A 149 2.24 12.46 18.36
N GLY A 150 1.27 11.57 18.57
CA GLY A 150 -0.16 11.86 18.52
C GLY A 150 -0.74 11.91 17.10
N ARG A 151 0.06 11.57 16.08
CA ARG A 151 -0.38 11.58 14.68
C ARG A 151 -1.13 10.30 14.36
N GLU A 152 -2.27 10.42 13.69
CA GLU A 152 -3.00 9.26 13.18
C GLU A 152 -2.19 8.55 12.07
N VAL A 153 -1.90 7.27 12.28
CA VAL A 153 -1.09 6.44 11.37
C VAL A 153 -1.90 5.37 10.65
N ALA A 154 -3.06 5.01 11.21
CA ALA A 154 -3.97 4.06 10.62
C ALA A 154 -5.40 4.32 11.07
N ARG A 155 -6.34 3.95 10.20
CA ARG A 155 -7.77 3.94 10.47
C ARG A 155 -8.36 2.71 9.78
N VAL A 156 -9.07 1.88 10.53
CA VAL A 156 -9.65 0.62 10.02
C VAL A 156 -11.01 0.39 10.65
N GLU A 157 -11.89 -0.29 9.92
CA GLU A 157 -13.13 -0.82 10.48
C GLU A 157 -12.92 -2.30 10.76
N SER A 158 -13.28 -2.77 11.96
CA SER A 158 -13.24 -4.21 12.26
C SER A 158 -14.24 -4.97 11.38
N ALA A 159 -13.97 -6.25 11.13
CA ALA A 159 -14.89 -7.11 10.41
C ALA A 159 -16.18 -7.36 11.20
N ALA A 160 -17.22 -7.87 10.53
CA ALA A 160 -18.50 -8.18 11.16
C ALA A 160 -18.40 -9.21 12.29
N ASP A 161 -17.36 -10.06 12.29
CA ASP A 161 -17.06 -11.01 13.37
C ASP A 161 -16.18 -10.41 14.48
N GLY A 162 -15.98 -9.09 14.45
CA GLY A 162 -15.19 -8.31 15.39
C GLY A 162 -13.69 -8.37 15.16
N THR A 163 -13.19 -9.18 14.22
CA THR A 163 -11.74 -9.30 14.02
C THR A 163 -11.14 -8.08 13.31
N TYR A 164 -9.90 -7.75 13.65
CA TYR A 164 -9.15 -6.71 12.95
C TYR A 164 -7.65 -7.03 12.92
N SER A 165 -6.96 -6.46 11.94
CA SER A 165 -5.51 -6.57 11.76
C SER A 165 -4.98 -5.30 11.10
N ILE A 166 -4.00 -4.65 11.72
CA ILE A 166 -3.41 -3.39 11.27
C ILE A 166 -1.90 -3.57 11.13
N PRO A 167 -1.40 -3.63 9.89
CA PRO A 167 0.02 -3.53 9.55
C PRO A 167 0.69 -2.29 10.19
N LEU A 168 1.67 -2.48 11.07
CA LEU A 168 2.41 -1.37 11.72
C LEU A 168 3.89 -1.69 11.88
N GLY A 169 4.74 -0.67 11.72
CA GLY A 169 6.14 -0.78 12.06
C GLY A 169 6.37 -0.90 13.57
N PRO A 170 7.59 -1.24 14.01
CA PRO A 170 7.94 -1.26 15.43
C PRO A 170 7.82 0.13 16.06
N GLY A 171 7.23 0.22 17.25
CA GLY A 171 7.01 1.48 17.94
C GLY A 171 5.91 1.42 19.00
N SER A 172 5.65 2.56 19.63
CA SER A 172 4.58 2.73 20.63
C SER A 172 3.41 3.47 20.01
N TYR A 173 2.20 2.98 20.30
CA TYR A 173 0.97 3.44 19.69
C TYR A 173 -0.18 3.49 20.70
N VAL A 174 -1.24 4.20 20.33
CA VAL A 174 -2.52 4.19 21.03
C VAL A 174 -3.62 3.83 20.05
N LEU A 175 -4.33 2.75 20.31
CA LEU A 175 -5.54 2.35 19.60
C LEU A 175 -6.74 3.05 20.26
N THR A 176 -7.44 3.88 19.50
CA THR A 176 -8.62 4.61 19.94
C THR A 176 -9.83 4.10 19.18
N PRO A 177 -10.73 3.36 19.85
CA PRO A 177 -12.01 2.97 19.29
C PRO A 177 -12.93 4.20 19.17
N GLN A 178 -13.58 4.34 18.03
CA GLN A 178 -14.48 5.46 17.76
C GLN A 178 -15.93 5.03 18.02
N PRO A 179 -16.76 5.90 18.63
CA PRO A 179 -18.20 5.65 18.71
C PRO A 179 -18.83 5.74 17.31
N PRO A 180 -20.07 5.25 17.13
CA PRO A 180 -20.82 5.44 15.90
C PRO A 180 -20.95 6.92 15.53
N ALA A 181 -21.08 7.21 14.24
CA ALA A 181 -21.21 8.59 13.77
C ALA A 181 -22.35 9.34 14.48
N GLY A 182 -22.01 10.41 15.19
CA GLY A 182 -22.95 11.23 15.96
C GLY A 182 -23.39 10.65 17.31
N GLY A 183 -22.87 9.49 17.72
CA GLY A 183 -23.15 8.84 18.99
C GLY A 183 -22.06 9.04 20.05
N VAL A 184 -22.46 8.96 21.32
CA VAL A 184 -21.53 8.87 22.48
C VAL A 184 -21.37 7.42 22.95
N MET A 185 -22.29 6.54 22.56
CA MET A 185 -22.34 5.12 22.90
C MET A 185 -22.57 4.29 21.63
N PRO A 186 -22.18 3.00 21.64
CA PRO A 186 -21.34 2.36 22.63
C PRO A 186 -19.91 2.94 22.61
N ARG A 187 -19.15 2.78 23.69
CA ARG A 187 -17.79 3.36 23.81
C ARG A 187 -16.77 2.38 24.35
N ALA A 188 -15.51 2.57 23.98
CA ALA A 188 -14.38 1.89 24.58
C ALA A 188 -13.25 2.90 24.83
N ALA A 189 -12.42 2.64 25.84
CA ALA A 189 -11.31 3.52 26.18
C ALA A 189 -10.16 3.39 25.17
N PRO A 190 -9.36 4.45 24.95
CA PRO A 190 -8.10 4.33 24.22
C PRO A 190 -7.14 3.35 24.93
N GLN A 191 -6.48 2.49 24.16
CA GLN A 191 -5.59 1.45 24.66
C GLN A 191 -4.17 1.63 24.10
N PRO A 192 -3.15 1.86 24.95
CA PRO A 192 -1.77 1.90 24.51
C PRO A 192 -1.26 0.49 24.20
N PHE A 193 -0.41 0.37 23.19
CA PHE A 193 0.28 -0.89 22.85
C PHE A 193 1.63 -0.63 22.20
N GLU A 194 2.48 -1.65 22.19
CA GLU A 194 3.78 -1.61 21.53
C GLU A 194 3.83 -2.65 20.42
N VAL A 195 4.45 -2.32 19.30
CA VAL A 195 4.77 -3.26 18.22
C VAL A 195 6.27 -3.49 18.23
N ARG A 196 6.67 -4.76 18.22
CA ARG A 196 8.08 -5.17 18.14
C ARG A 196 8.42 -5.60 16.71
N VAL A 197 9.71 -5.57 16.38
CA VAL A 197 10.24 -6.00 15.08
C VAL A 197 9.71 -7.40 14.73
N LEU A 198 9.05 -7.52 13.58
CA LEU A 198 8.50 -8.77 13.03
C LEU A 198 7.50 -9.50 13.96
N LEU A 199 6.84 -8.76 14.86
CA LEU A 199 5.87 -9.33 15.81
C LEU A 199 4.50 -8.66 15.69
N TRP A 200 3.47 -9.46 15.96
CA TRP A 200 2.08 -9.02 16.03
C TRP A 200 1.64 -8.92 17.48
N SER A 201 1.26 -7.72 17.88
CA SER A 201 0.68 -7.45 19.19
C SER A 201 -0.81 -7.78 19.18
N THR A 202 -1.31 -8.32 20.28
CA THR A 202 -2.73 -8.64 20.45
C THR A 202 -3.37 -7.62 21.37
N VAL A 203 -4.41 -6.93 20.90
CA VAL A 203 -5.19 -5.97 21.68
C VAL A 203 -6.67 -6.22 21.43
N ASP A 204 -7.38 -6.72 22.44
CA ASP A 204 -8.83 -6.88 22.37
C ASP A 204 -9.54 -5.63 22.89
N VAL A 205 -10.61 -5.26 22.19
CA VAL A 205 -11.38 -4.03 22.44
C VAL A 205 -12.76 -4.42 22.93
N ALA A 206 -13.12 -4.03 24.15
CA ALA A 206 -14.45 -4.23 24.69
C ALA A 206 -15.22 -2.90 24.73
N PHE A 207 -16.27 -2.81 23.92
CA PHE A 207 -17.21 -1.70 23.94
C PHE A 207 -18.25 -1.86 25.04
N ASP A 208 -18.41 -0.84 25.86
CA ASP A 208 -19.51 -0.68 26.80
C ASP A 208 -20.77 -0.29 26.03
N SER A 209 -21.80 -1.14 26.10
CA SER A 209 -23.11 -0.92 25.48
C SER A 209 -23.95 0.13 26.21
N GLY A 210 -23.64 0.40 27.49
CA GLY A 210 -24.44 1.24 28.38
C GLY A 210 -25.69 0.56 28.96
N ILE A 211 -25.87 -0.75 28.72
CA ILE A 211 -26.98 -1.56 29.28
C ILE A 211 -26.66 -1.92 30.75
N ARG A 212 -27.64 -1.81 31.65
CA ARG A 212 -27.52 -2.05 33.10
C ARG A 212 -28.85 -2.35 33.78
#